data_AF-X1GZF2-F1
#
_entry.id   AF-X1GZF2-F1
#
_cell.length_a   1.000
_cell.length_b   1.000
_cell.length_c   1.000
_cell.angle_alpha   90.00
_cell.angle_beta   90.00
_cell.angle_gamma   90.00
#
_symmetry.space_group_name_H-M   'P 1'
#
loop_
_entity.id
_entity.type
_entity.pdbx_description
1 polymer ?
#
loop_
_entity_poly.entity_id
_entity_poly.type
_entity_poly.pdbx_seq_one_letter_code
_entity_poly.pdbx_strand_id
1 'polypeptide(L)'
;DELFHKHQELLESYIEAVKKDPWDYIGEMYTDLGLVSRGQNMTPKGIVDGMIKMVYDKENLDARLFTYQSYEQYLLEYYATQGVHPTHLRPMKFPLKTQLDPCVGTGRFLFETSLLYPEAPLVLFGVEIQLSLYRAGLVNMAIMSNHPYSIICANTLTLDVDKAGPYSSLWDLGNRWDPPDVSQYYWKATPPFKKYMEMRQKDE
;
A
#
# COMPACT_ATOMS: atom_id res chain seq x y z
N ASP A 1 32.02 9.92 20.24
CA ASP A 1 32.14 11.02 19.27
C ASP A 1 32.57 10.53 17.88
N GLU A 2 33.70 9.86 17.71
CA GLU A 2 34.17 9.38 16.40
C GLU A 2 33.20 8.42 15.67
N LEU A 3 32.64 7.45 16.39
CA LEU A 3 31.67 6.50 15.82
C LEU A 3 30.37 7.18 15.35
N PHE A 4 29.95 8.24 16.04
CA PHE A 4 28.76 9.01 15.66
C PHE A 4 29.00 9.75 14.35
N HIS A 5 30.15 10.44 14.22
CA HIS A 5 30.54 11.13 13.00
C HIS A 5 30.63 10.17 11.81
N LYS A 6 31.24 9.00 12.00
CA LYS A 6 31.32 7.97 10.96
C LYS A 6 29.94 7.49 10.48
N HIS A 7 29.00 7.27 11.40
CA HIS A 7 27.64 6.87 11.03
C HIS A 7 26.88 8.01 10.32
N GLN A 8 27.13 9.26 10.72
CA GLN A 8 26.53 10.41 10.09
C GLN A 8 27.03 10.59 8.65
N GLU A 9 28.34 10.51 8.41
CA GLU A 9 28.94 10.58 7.06
C GLU A 9 28.41 9.48 6.14
N LEU A 10 28.23 8.25 6.66
CA LEU A 10 27.66 7.14 5.91
C LEU A 10 26.20 7.42 5.52
N LEU A 11 25.40 7.94 6.44
CA LEU A 11 24.00 8.29 6.18
C LEU A 11 23.90 9.44 5.16
N GLU A 12 24.74 10.47 5.28
CA GLU A 12 24.80 11.59 4.34
C GLU A 12 25.17 11.10 2.93
N SER A 13 26.21 10.29 2.82
CA SER A 13 26.63 9.67 1.55
C SER A 13 25.51 8.82 0.93
N TYR A 14 24.79 8.07 1.76
CA TYR A 14 23.64 7.29 1.32
C TYR A 14 22.51 8.19 0.78
N ILE A 15 22.15 9.24 1.51
CA ILE A 15 21.12 10.20 1.09
C ILE A 15 21.51 10.87 -0.24
N GLU A 16 22.77 11.26 -0.40
CA GLU A 16 23.26 11.85 -1.65
C GLU A 16 23.16 10.88 -2.83
N ALA A 17 23.57 9.62 -2.64
CA ALA A 17 23.48 8.59 -3.67
C ALA A 17 22.02 8.34 -4.09
N VAL A 18 21.12 8.17 -3.12
CA VAL A 18 19.69 7.94 -3.36
C VAL A 18 19.02 9.13 -4.04
N LYS A 19 19.37 10.36 -3.65
CA LYS A 19 18.81 11.55 -4.32
C LYS A 19 19.26 11.69 -5.77
N LYS A 20 20.48 11.25 -6.08
CA LYS A 20 21.05 11.30 -7.44
C LYS A 20 20.45 10.21 -8.34
N ASP A 21 20.29 9.00 -7.79
CA ASP A 21 19.76 7.84 -8.50
C ASP A 21 18.87 7.03 -7.53
N PRO A 22 17.57 7.35 -7.44
CA PRO A 22 16.65 6.74 -6.49
C PRO A 22 16.54 5.22 -6.69
N TRP A 23 17.06 4.49 -5.72
CA TRP A 23 17.08 3.03 -5.74
C TRP A 23 17.15 2.43 -4.34
N ASP A 24 16.67 1.20 -4.20
CA ASP A 24 16.71 0.44 -2.95
C ASP A 24 18.09 -0.21 -2.71
N TYR A 25 19.13 0.61 -2.53
CA TYR A 25 20.48 0.08 -2.27
C TYR A 25 20.54 -0.73 -0.96
N ILE A 26 19.73 -0.38 0.05
CA ILE A 26 19.67 -1.17 1.29
C ILE A 26 19.14 -2.58 1.00
N GLY A 27 18.07 -2.72 0.23
CA GLY A 27 17.55 -4.05 -0.16
C GLY A 27 18.53 -4.88 -0.98
N GLU A 28 19.28 -4.25 -1.88
CA GLU A 28 20.36 -4.93 -2.61
C GLU A 28 21.44 -5.44 -1.65
N MET A 29 21.89 -4.62 -0.70
CA MET A 29 22.85 -5.05 0.33
C MET A 29 22.33 -6.21 1.19
N TYR A 30 21.04 -6.21 1.56
CA TYR A 30 20.45 -7.33 2.31
C TYR A 30 20.46 -8.63 1.51
N THR A 31 20.26 -8.54 0.20
CA THR A 31 20.31 -9.68 -0.71
C THR A 31 21.74 -10.18 -0.88
N ASP A 32 22.67 -9.28 -1.19
CA ASP A 32 24.08 -9.59 -1.44
C ASP A 32 24.78 -10.19 -0.21
N LEU A 33 24.45 -9.68 0.99
CA LEU A 33 25.01 -10.15 2.25
C LEU A 33 24.27 -11.35 2.83
N GLY A 34 23.20 -11.83 2.16
CA GLY A 34 22.40 -12.96 2.65
C GLY A 34 21.73 -12.69 4.00
N LEU A 35 21.36 -11.44 4.28
CA LEU A 35 20.74 -11.01 5.53
C LEU A 35 19.22 -11.25 5.57
N VAL A 36 18.66 -11.65 4.43
CA VAL A 36 17.25 -12.04 4.30
C VAL A 36 17.00 -13.45 4.84
N SER A 37 15.88 -13.64 5.53
CA SER A 37 15.45 -14.95 6.02
C SER A 37 14.87 -15.78 4.88
N ARG A 38 14.71 -17.09 5.10
CA ARG A 38 14.06 -17.98 4.14
C ARG A 38 12.65 -17.49 3.79
N GLY A 39 12.39 -17.27 2.51
CA GLY A 39 11.11 -16.75 2.00
C GLY A 39 11.03 -15.22 1.90
N GLN A 40 12.03 -14.49 2.40
CA GLN A 40 12.17 -13.06 2.16
C GLN A 40 13.04 -12.86 0.91
N ASN A 41 12.42 -12.46 -0.20
CA ASN A 41 13.12 -12.13 -1.43
C ASN A 41 12.85 -10.68 -1.79
N MET A 42 13.90 -9.92 -2.11
CA MET A 42 13.72 -8.59 -2.69
C MET A 42 13.13 -8.73 -4.08
N THR A 43 12.05 -7.98 -4.34
CA THR A 43 11.39 -8.05 -5.65
C THR A 43 12.20 -7.25 -6.67
N PRO A 44 12.59 -7.83 -7.82
CA PRO A 44 13.36 -7.12 -8.84
C PRO A 44 12.62 -5.89 -9.38
N LYS A 45 13.35 -4.81 -9.72
CA LYS A 45 12.76 -3.54 -10.18
C LYS A 45 11.72 -3.72 -11.28
N GLY A 46 12.10 -4.44 -12.35
CA GLY A 46 11.22 -4.59 -13.51
C GLY A 46 9.89 -5.28 -13.19
N ILE A 47 9.87 -6.14 -12.16
CA ILE A 47 8.64 -6.78 -11.68
C ILE A 47 7.82 -5.79 -10.87
N VAL A 48 8.44 -5.03 -9.97
CA VAL A 48 7.78 -3.95 -9.20
C VAL A 48 7.13 -2.95 -10.15
N ASP A 49 7.92 -2.37 -11.06
CA ASP A 49 7.44 -1.38 -12.04
C ASP A 49 6.30 -1.95 -12.89
N GLY A 50 6.42 -3.21 -13.33
CA GLY A 50 5.38 -3.89 -14.11
C GLY A 50 4.07 -4.03 -13.33
N MET A 51 4.14 -4.50 -12.08
CA MET A 51 2.97 -4.66 -11.21
C MET A 51 2.29 -3.32 -10.90
N ILE A 52 3.07 -2.27 -10.62
CA ILE A 52 2.52 -0.93 -10.36
C ILE A 52 1.80 -0.42 -11.60
N LYS A 53 2.41 -0.52 -12.78
CA LYS A 53 1.78 -0.09 -14.04
C LYS A 53 0.48 -0.85 -14.33
N MET A 54 0.43 -2.15 -14.05
CA MET A 54 -0.80 -2.94 -14.18
C MET A 54 -1.95 -2.42 -13.31
N VAL A 55 -1.65 -1.85 -12.15
CA VAL A 55 -2.64 -1.29 -11.20
C VAL A 55 -3.03 0.15 -11.57
N TYR A 56 -2.07 0.96 -11.99
CA TYR A 56 -2.25 2.42 -12.10
C TYR A 56 -2.40 2.96 -13.54
N ASP A 57 -1.81 2.31 -14.56
CA ASP A 57 -1.88 2.81 -15.95
C ASP A 57 -3.23 2.53 -16.63
N LYS A 58 -4.02 1.59 -16.11
CA LYS A 58 -5.39 1.38 -16.56
C LYS A 58 -6.34 2.23 -15.70
N GLU A 59 -7.07 3.14 -16.33
CA GLU A 59 -8.17 3.85 -15.66
C GLU A 59 -9.22 2.81 -15.24
N ASN A 60 -9.16 2.39 -13.98
CA ASN A 60 -10.15 1.49 -13.41
C ASN A 60 -11.38 2.34 -13.04
N LEU A 61 -12.29 2.47 -14.01
CA LEU A 61 -13.55 3.20 -13.86
C LEU A 61 -14.32 2.73 -12.63
N ASP A 62 -14.27 1.43 -12.32
CA ASP A 62 -14.97 0.83 -11.17
C ASP A 62 -14.34 1.27 -9.85
N ALA A 63 -13.01 1.36 -9.77
CA ALA A 63 -12.32 1.90 -8.59
C ALA A 63 -12.64 3.38 -8.36
N ARG A 64 -12.81 4.16 -9.44
CA ARG A 64 -13.23 5.58 -9.38
C ARG A 64 -14.67 5.72 -8.88
N LEU A 65 -15.58 4.86 -9.35
CA LEU A 65 -16.96 4.80 -8.89
C LEU A 65 -17.07 4.36 -7.42
N PHE A 66 -16.27 3.36 -7.01
CA PHE A 66 -16.22 2.88 -5.63
C PHE A 66 -15.77 3.98 -4.64
N THR A 67 -14.73 4.73 -4.98
CA THR A 67 -14.24 5.84 -4.14
C THR A 67 -15.26 6.97 -4.04
N TYR A 68 -15.94 7.31 -5.15
CA TYR A 68 -17.02 8.29 -5.16
C TYR A 68 -18.18 7.88 -4.23
N GLN A 69 -18.64 6.63 -4.33
CA GLN A 69 -19.77 6.13 -3.54
C GLN A 69 -19.43 5.96 -2.06
N SER A 70 -18.21 5.54 -1.72
CA SER A 70 -17.74 5.44 -0.34
C SER A 70 -17.68 6.82 0.34
N TYR A 71 -17.25 7.85 -0.40
CA TYR A 71 -17.25 9.24 0.09
C TYR A 71 -18.68 9.79 0.27
N GLU A 72 -19.56 9.57 -0.70
CA GLU A 72 -20.97 9.96 -0.62
C GLU A 72 -21.64 9.30 0.60
N GLN A 73 -21.39 8.02 0.83
CA GLN A 73 -21.96 7.29 1.96
C GLN A 73 -21.44 7.82 3.31
N TYR A 74 -20.15 8.12 3.42
CA TYR A 74 -19.61 8.78 4.61
C TYR A 74 -20.29 10.15 4.88
N LEU A 75 -20.50 10.96 3.83
CA LEU A 75 -21.17 12.26 3.99
C LEU A 75 -22.61 12.09 4.49
N LEU A 76 -23.34 11.12 3.96
CA LEU A 76 -24.70 10.80 4.37
C LEU A 76 -24.75 10.32 5.83
N GLU A 77 -23.87 9.40 6.22
CA GLU A 77 -23.79 8.90 7.60
C GLU A 77 -23.38 10.00 8.59
N TYR A 78 -22.41 10.83 8.23
CA TYR A 78 -21.98 11.95 9.05
C TYR A 78 -23.11 12.98 9.23
N TYR A 79 -23.80 13.34 8.15
CA TYR A 79 -24.93 14.26 8.22
C TYR A 79 -26.09 13.67 9.04
N ALA A 80 -26.41 12.40 8.85
CA ALA A 80 -27.46 11.71 9.61
C ALA A 80 -27.15 11.62 11.11
N THR A 81 -25.88 11.48 11.49
CA THR A 81 -25.46 11.35 12.90
C THR A 81 -25.23 12.70 13.57
N GLN A 82 -24.64 13.67 12.87
CA GLN A 82 -24.21 14.94 13.46
C GLN A 82 -25.14 16.11 13.13
N GLY A 83 -26.08 15.95 12.18
CA GLY A 83 -27.00 16.99 11.74
C GLY A 83 -26.33 18.17 11.01
N VAL A 84 -25.03 18.05 10.73
CA VAL A 84 -24.22 19.09 10.10
C VAL A 84 -23.27 18.48 9.07
N HIS A 85 -22.91 19.27 8.07
CA HIS A 85 -21.88 18.86 7.11
C HIS A 85 -20.52 18.79 7.81
N PRO A 86 -19.66 17.79 7.54
CA PRO A 86 -18.32 17.75 8.11
C PRO A 86 -17.52 18.96 7.62
N THR A 87 -17.04 19.78 8.55
CA THR A 87 -16.22 20.98 8.28
C THR A 87 -14.72 20.71 8.46
N HIS A 88 -14.37 19.60 9.11
CA HIS A 88 -13.00 19.14 9.32
C HIS A 88 -12.40 18.43 8.09
N LEU A 89 -13.21 18.16 7.06
CA LEU A 89 -12.75 17.56 5.81
C LEU A 89 -12.64 18.62 4.73
N ARG A 90 -11.45 18.76 4.15
CA ARG A 90 -11.28 19.43 2.85
C ARG A 90 -11.45 18.38 1.75
N PRO A 91 -12.10 18.70 0.62
CA PRO A 91 -12.11 17.81 -0.53
C PRO A 91 -10.66 17.49 -0.93
N MET A 92 -10.24 16.23 -0.77
CA MET A 92 -9.04 15.75 -1.44
C MET A 92 -9.26 15.83 -2.95
N LYS A 93 -8.23 16.08 -3.76
CA LYS A 93 -8.38 15.94 -5.22
C LYS A 93 -8.64 14.47 -5.51
N PHE A 94 -9.92 14.14 -5.72
CA PHE A 94 -10.38 12.76 -5.85
C PHE A 94 -10.12 12.20 -7.27
N PRO A 95 -9.96 10.86 -7.37
CA PRO A 95 -10.09 9.87 -6.30
C PRO A 95 -8.80 9.67 -5.50
N LEU A 96 -8.84 9.81 -4.16
CA LEU A 96 -7.75 9.36 -3.28
C LEU A 96 -7.59 7.84 -3.44
N LYS A 97 -6.36 7.36 -3.69
CA LYS A 97 -6.05 5.94 -3.76
C LYS A 97 -5.20 5.55 -2.55
N THR A 98 -5.55 4.44 -1.92
CA THR A 98 -4.72 3.83 -0.88
C THR A 98 -3.95 2.66 -1.47
N GLN A 99 -2.64 2.60 -1.21
CA GLN A 99 -1.79 1.46 -1.56
C GLN A 99 -1.44 0.73 -0.27
N LEU A 100 -1.70 -0.57 -0.21
CA LEU A 100 -1.26 -1.42 0.89
C LEU A 100 -0.25 -2.44 0.39
N ASP A 101 0.87 -2.55 1.08
CA ASP A 101 1.81 -3.65 0.96
C ASP A 101 1.90 -4.40 2.31
N PRO A 102 1.29 -5.59 2.43
CA PRO A 102 1.27 -6.35 3.68
C PRO A 102 2.61 -7.02 4.02
N CYS A 103 3.61 -6.99 3.14
CA CYS A 103 4.92 -7.60 3.33
C CYS A 103 6.00 -6.67 2.76
N VAL A 104 6.05 -5.45 3.29
CA VAL A 104 6.67 -4.31 2.62
C VAL A 104 8.19 -4.40 2.49
N GLY A 105 8.86 -5.23 3.31
CA GLY A 105 10.31 -5.35 3.29
C GLY A 105 10.99 -3.99 3.47
N THR A 106 11.82 -3.62 2.50
CA THR A 106 12.53 -2.34 2.43
C THR A 106 11.71 -1.18 1.85
N GLY A 107 10.41 -1.32 1.65
CA GLY A 107 9.59 -0.22 1.10
C GLY A 107 9.53 -0.16 -0.42
N ARG A 108 10.21 -1.06 -1.15
CA ARG A 108 10.42 -0.94 -2.60
C ARG A 108 9.15 -0.69 -3.40
N PHE A 109 8.12 -1.50 -3.21
CA PHE A 109 6.84 -1.30 -3.90
C PHE A 109 6.22 0.07 -3.62
N LEU A 110 6.25 0.53 -2.37
CA LEU A 110 5.59 1.76 -1.97
C LEU A 110 6.33 3.00 -2.48
N PHE A 111 7.66 3.09 -2.29
CA PHE A 111 8.38 4.26 -2.77
C PHE A 111 8.48 4.27 -4.30
N GLU A 112 8.59 3.12 -4.98
CA GLU A 112 8.56 3.07 -6.45
C GLU A 112 7.21 3.55 -6.98
N THR A 113 6.10 3.20 -6.31
CA THR A 113 4.79 3.74 -6.65
C THR A 113 4.78 5.27 -6.50
N SER A 114 5.37 5.78 -5.43
CA SER A 114 5.50 7.22 -5.21
C SER A 114 6.34 7.93 -6.29
N LEU A 115 7.39 7.28 -6.79
CA LEU A 115 8.27 7.85 -7.80
C LEU A 115 7.65 7.79 -9.21
N LEU A 116 6.94 6.72 -9.54
CA LEU A 116 6.28 6.54 -10.83
C LEU A 116 5.04 7.44 -10.98
N TYR A 117 4.34 7.73 -9.87
CA TYR A 117 3.10 8.54 -9.88
C TYR A 117 3.19 9.70 -8.88
N PRO A 118 4.13 10.65 -9.06
CA PRO A 118 4.42 11.70 -8.07
C PRO A 118 3.26 12.66 -7.80
N GLU A 119 2.34 12.80 -8.76
CA GLU A 119 1.17 13.70 -8.67
C GLU A 119 -0.13 12.95 -8.32
N ALA A 120 -0.06 11.63 -8.13
CA ALA A 120 -1.26 10.87 -7.81
C ALA A 120 -1.69 11.14 -6.36
N PRO A 121 -3.00 11.18 -6.07
CA PRO A 121 -3.49 11.36 -4.70
C PRO A 121 -3.36 10.06 -3.90
N LEU A 122 -2.12 9.64 -3.58
CA LEU A 122 -1.83 8.37 -2.91
C LEU A 122 -1.66 8.53 -1.39
N VAL A 123 -2.10 7.53 -0.64
CA VAL A 123 -1.67 7.26 0.75
C VAL A 123 -1.12 5.85 0.83
N LEU A 124 0.09 5.70 1.35
CA LEU A 124 0.84 4.45 1.32
C LEU A 124 0.83 3.76 2.69
N PHE A 125 0.50 2.48 2.72
CA PHE A 125 0.45 1.66 3.93
C PHE A 125 1.35 0.43 3.78
N GLY A 126 2.14 0.14 4.80
CA GLY A 126 3.05 -1.00 4.80
C GLY A 126 3.00 -1.78 6.12
N VAL A 127 3.19 -3.09 6.05
CA VAL A 127 3.42 -3.94 7.21
C VAL A 127 4.69 -4.77 6.99
N GLU A 128 5.59 -4.77 7.97
CA GLU A 128 6.80 -5.60 7.94
C GLU A 128 6.98 -6.31 9.28
N ILE A 129 7.26 -7.60 9.24
CA ILE A 129 7.42 -8.40 10.47
C ILE A 129 8.84 -8.27 11.05
N GLN A 130 9.85 -8.08 10.20
CA GLN A 130 11.25 -8.04 10.59
C GLN A 130 11.70 -6.61 10.90
N LEU A 131 12.10 -6.36 12.15
CA LEU A 131 12.49 -5.04 12.64
C LEU A 131 13.58 -4.34 11.80
N SER A 132 14.52 -5.12 11.26
CA SER A 132 15.65 -4.63 10.48
C SER A 132 15.22 -4.12 9.10
N LEU A 133 14.38 -4.89 8.39
CA LEU A 133 13.74 -4.47 7.14
C LEU A 133 12.74 -3.34 7.36
N TYR A 134 11.95 -3.37 8.45
CA TYR A 134 11.06 -2.28 8.82
C TYR A 134 11.81 -0.94 8.92
N ARG A 135 12.96 -0.94 9.60
CA ARG A 135 13.81 0.26 9.71
C ARG A 135 14.38 0.70 8.37
N ALA A 136 14.83 -0.25 7.55
CA ALA A 136 15.28 0.04 6.18
C ALA A 136 14.16 0.67 5.35
N GLY A 137 12.94 0.13 5.45
CA GLY A 137 11.74 0.66 4.83
C GLY A 137 11.42 2.08 5.25
N LEU A 138 11.47 2.39 6.55
CA LEU A 138 11.27 3.76 7.04
C LEU A 138 12.30 4.74 6.46
N VAL A 139 13.57 4.36 6.42
CA VAL A 139 14.64 5.21 5.85
C VAL A 139 14.39 5.45 4.36
N ASN A 140 14.11 4.39 3.60
CA ASN A 140 13.80 4.49 2.17
C ASN A 140 12.58 5.38 1.89
N MET A 141 11.49 5.17 2.63
CA MET A 141 10.29 5.99 2.49
C MET A 141 10.53 7.45 2.88
N ALA A 142 11.30 7.72 3.93
CA ALA A 142 11.60 9.08 4.35
C ALA A 142 12.43 9.87 3.32
N ILE A 143 13.27 9.18 2.55
CA ILE A 143 14.13 9.80 1.54
C ILE A 143 13.41 9.91 0.18
N MET A 144 12.67 8.88 -0.22
CA MET A 144 12.18 8.73 -1.60
C MET A 144 10.67 8.96 -1.77
N SER A 145 9.85 8.85 -0.73
CA SER A 145 8.41 9.04 -0.86
C SER A 145 8.03 10.51 -0.84
N ASN A 146 7.26 10.93 -1.85
CA ASN A 146 6.59 12.23 -1.92
C ASN A 146 5.15 12.17 -1.35
N HIS A 147 4.67 10.98 -1.01
CA HIS A 147 3.32 10.74 -0.51
C HIS A 147 3.32 10.46 0.99
N PRO A 148 2.22 10.78 1.71
CA PRO A 148 2.04 10.37 3.09
C PRO A 148 2.05 8.84 3.20
N TYR A 149 2.74 8.33 4.22
CA TYR A 149 2.84 6.90 4.46
C TYR A 149 2.73 6.52 5.94
N SER A 150 2.29 5.30 6.20
CA SER A 150 2.32 4.66 7.51
C SER A 150 2.83 3.22 7.36
N ILE A 151 3.93 2.92 8.04
CA ILE A 151 4.48 1.55 8.09
C ILE A 151 4.45 1.10 9.55
N ILE A 152 3.94 -0.10 9.78
CA ILE A 152 3.91 -0.73 11.10
C ILE A 152 4.78 -1.99 11.13
N CYS A 153 5.49 -2.18 12.24
CA CYS A 153 6.31 -3.37 12.48
C CYS A 153 5.44 -4.43 13.18
N ALA A 154 4.90 -5.37 12.42
CA ALA A 154 3.96 -6.37 12.93
C ALA A 154 3.86 -7.58 12.00
N ASN A 155 3.29 -8.68 12.50
CA ASN A 155 2.88 -9.79 11.66
C ASN A 155 1.50 -9.49 11.06
N THR A 156 1.45 -9.29 9.75
CA THR A 156 0.23 -8.97 9.00
C THR A 156 -0.88 -9.99 9.21
N LEU A 157 -0.52 -11.26 9.42
CA LEU A 157 -1.45 -12.37 9.62
C LEU A 157 -2.06 -12.38 11.02
N THR A 158 -1.53 -11.60 11.95
CA THR A 158 -2.02 -11.56 13.35
C THR A 158 -2.39 -10.15 13.79
N LEU A 159 -2.45 -9.20 12.87
CA LEU A 159 -2.70 -7.79 13.18
C LEU A 159 -4.15 -7.54 13.59
N ASP A 160 -5.08 -8.32 13.03
CA ASP A 160 -6.49 -8.36 13.40
C ASP A 160 -6.86 -9.84 13.60
N VAL A 161 -6.48 -10.44 14.73
CA VAL A 161 -6.58 -11.90 14.96
C VAL A 161 -8.01 -12.41 14.76
N ASP A 162 -9.01 -11.62 15.13
CA ASP A 162 -10.42 -11.99 15.00
C ASP A 162 -10.87 -12.04 13.54
N LYS A 163 -10.22 -11.29 12.64
CA LYS A 163 -10.56 -11.24 11.20
C LYS A 163 -9.58 -11.98 10.29
N ALA A 164 -8.30 -11.95 10.61
CA ALA A 164 -7.20 -12.40 9.76
C ALA A 164 -6.30 -13.46 10.42
N GLY A 165 -6.54 -13.78 11.70
CA GLY A 165 -5.75 -14.77 12.44
C GLY A 165 -5.89 -16.20 11.90
N PRO A 166 -5.02 -17.14 12.35
CA PRO A 166 -5.03 -18.53 11.88
C PRO A 166 -6.33 -19.30 12.11
N TYR A 167 -7.17 -18.81 13.03
CA TYR A 167 -8.49 -19.36 13.34
C TYR A 167 -9.64 -18.61 12.64
N SER A 168 -9.34 -17.57 11.87
CA SER A 168 -10.36 -16.85 11.11
C SER A 168 -10.72 -17.64 9.86
N SER A 169 -11.98 -17.50 9.43
CA SER A 169 -12.44 -18.13 8.18
C SER A 169 -11.58 -17.72 7.00
N LEU A 170 -11.00 -16.50 7.01
CA LEU A 170 -10.12 -15.97 5.96
C LEU A 170 -8.86 -16.82 5.75
N TRP A 171 -8.32 -17.41 6.83
CA TRP A 171 -7.12 -18.24 6.79
C TRP A 171 -7.35 -19.56 6.02
N ASP A 172 -8.54 -20.12 6.17
CA ASP A 172 -8.99 -21.32 5.43
C ASP A 172 -9.23 -21.03 3.94
N LEU A 173 -9.38 -19.75 3.57
CA LEU A 173 -9.58 -19.31 2.19
C LEU A 173 -8.25 -19.01 1.48
N GLY A 174 -7.31 -18.37 2.17
CA GLY A 174 -6.06 -17.87 1.57
C GLY A 174 -5.07 -18.94 1.12
N ASN A 175 -5.19 -20.18 1.62
CA ASN A 175 -4.30 -21.30 1.28
C ASN A 175 -4.85 -22.24 0.20
N ARG A 176 -5.97 -21.89 -0.46
CA ARG A 176 -6.54 -22.73 -1.53
C ARG A 176 -5.98 -22.30 -2.88
N TRP A 177 -5.56 -23.28 -3.68
CA TRP A 177 -5.22 -23.07 -5.10
C TRP A 177 -6.40 -22.59 -5.94
N ASP A 178 -7.62 -22.91 -5.49
CA ASP A 178 -8.87 -22.37 -6.00
C ASP A 178 -9.42 -21.41 -4.94
N PRO A 179 -9.21 -20.08 -5.08
CA PRO A 179 -9.64 -19.12 -4.09
C PRO A 179 -11.16 -19.22 -3.96
N PRO A 180 -11.69 -19.39 -2.74
CA PRO A 180 -13.13 -19.48 -2.54
C PRO A 180 -13.78 -18.16 -2.93
N ASP A 181 -15.05 -18.23 -3.31
CA ASP A 181 -15.83 -17.05 -3.65
C ASP A 181 -15.92 -16.09 -2.46
N VAL A 182 -15.02 -15.11 -2.46
CA VAL A 182 -14.91 -14.03 -1.46
C VAL A 182 -15.77 -12.82 -1.84
N SER A 183 -16.66 -12.93 -2.84
CA SER A 183 -17.59 -11.87 -3.23
C SER A 183 -18.46 -11.36 -2.07
N GLN A 184 -18.65 -12.18 -1.03
CA GLN A 184 -19.34 -11.78 0.20
C GLN A 184 -18.55 -10.80 1.09
N TYR A 185 -17.21 -10.83 1.02
CA TYR A 185 -16.30 -9.97 1.78
C TYR A 185 -15.88 -8.73 0.99
N TYR A 186 -15.95 -8.79 -0.35
CA TYR A 186 -15.92 -7.60 -1.16
C TYR A 186 -17.20 -6.77 -0.94
N TRP A 187 -17.03 -5.45 -0.95
CA TRP A 187 -18.17 -4.54 -0.89
C TRP A 187 -19.15 -4.88 -2.02
N LYS A 188 -20.38 -5.25 -1.64
CA LYS A 188 -21.44 -5.50 -2.62
C LYS A 188 -21.92 -4.16 -3.13
N ALA A 189 -21.87 -4.00 -4.45
CA ALA A 189 -22.47 -2.90 -5.17
C ALA A 189 -23.82 -2.51 -4.54
N THR A 190 -23.93 -1.29 -4.02
CA THR A 190 -25.23 -0.76 -3.61
C THR A 190 -26.17 -0.81 -4.83
N PRO A 191 -27.50 -0.92 -4.62
CA PRO A 191 -28.45 -1.18 -5.69
C PRO A 191 -28.27 -0.34 -6.98
N PRO A 192 -27.89 0.96 -6.92
CA PRO A 192 -27.62 1.74 -8.12
C PRO A 192 -26.38 1.25 -8.90
N PHE A 193 -25.30 0.88 -8.19
CA PHE A 193 -24.06 0.40 -8.81
C PHE A 193 -24.21 -1.01 -9.36
N LYS A 194 -25.01 -1.86 -8.71
CA LYS A 194 -25.29 -3.22 -9.20
C LYS A 194 -25.97 -3.18 -10.58
N LYS A 195 -26.97 -2.30 -10.72
CA LYS A 195 -27.70 -2.11 -11.98
C LYS A 195 -26.80 -1.54 -13.09
N TYR A 196 -25.86 -0.66 -12.74
CA TYR A 196 -24.85 -0.14 -13.68
C TYR A 196 -23.91 -1.25 -14.19
N MET A 197 -23.39 -2.10 -13.30
CA MET A 197 -22.53 -3.23 -13.68
C MET A 197 -23.27 -4.26 -14.55
N GLU A 198 -24.53 -4.56 -14.23
CA GLU A 198 -25.39 -5.45 -15.02
C GLU A 198 -25.72 -4.89 -16.42
N MET A 199 -25.75 -3.57 -16.59
CA MET A 199 -25.91 -2.94 -17.91
C MET A 199 -24.64 -3.08 -18.75
N ARG A 200 -23.45 -2.87 -18.15
CA ARG A 200 -22.18 -3.00 -18.85
C ARG A 200 -21.86 -4.41 -19.32
N GLN A 201 -22.18 -5.43 -18.53
CA GLN A 201 -21.98 -6.84 -18.90
C GLN A 201 -22.86 -7.31 -20.07
N LYS A 202 -23.86 -6.52 -20.48
CA LYS A 202 -24.72 -6.82 -21.65
C LYS A 202 -24.22 -6.17 -22.94
N ASP A 203 -23.27 -5.25 -22.84
CA ASP A 203 -22.71 -4.50 -23.98
C ASP A 203 -21.35 -5.08 -24.46
N GLU A 204 -20.85 -6.14 -23.81
CA GLU A 204 -19.72 -6.99 -24.24
C GLU A 204 -20.22 -8.33 -24.79
#